data_AF-A0A7X7A3V9-F1
#
_entry.id   AF-A0A7X7A3V9-F1
#
_cell.length_a   1.000
_cell.length_b   1.000
_cell.length_c   1.000
_cell.angle_alpha   90.00
_cell.angle_beta   90.00
_cell.angle_gamma   90.00
#
_symmetry.space_group_name_H-M   'P 1'
#
loop_
_entity.id
_entity.type
_entity.pdbx_description
1 polymer ?
#
loop_
_entity_poly.entity_id
_entity_poly.type
_entity_poly.pdbx_seq_one_letter_code
_entity_poly.pdbx_strand_id
1 'polypeptide(L)'
;MAYDPAKHLIRIQGNREYLPVAQRLVWFREAHPDWGIETKIEVLDIDAGLAVFSATVINESGKIMARATKMETARGFPDYIEKAETGAIGRALALCGFGTQFAPELEEGERIVDSPHPVGGRPVASGRIGTAATAAHKIAPAAVRGGEARMAAGSPGGGGESLVCSEAECGRSMTQGQYEFSVKSFGRALCPQCQKQRKAEPAAAA
;
A
#
# COMPACT_ATOMS: atom_id res chain seq x y z
N MET A 1 19.74 -15.73 -22.26
CA MET A 1 18.89 -14.54 -22.50
C MET A 1 18.85 -13.80 -21.17
N ALA A 2 18.93 -12.47 -21.17
CA ALA A 2 18.82 -11.72 -19.92
C ALA A 2 17.38 -11.82 -19.38
N TYR A 3 17.22 -12.06 -18.08
CA TYR A 3 15.93 -12.01 -17.40
C TYR A 3 15.18 -10.69 -17.70
N ASP A 4 13.89 -10.78 -17.99
CA ASP A 4 13.03 -9.62 -18.27
C ASP A 4 11.96 -9.49 -17.17
N PRO A 5 12.17 -8.60 -16.17
CA PRO A 5 11.24 -8.46 -15.05
C PRO A 5 9.82 -8.05 -15.45
N ALA A 6 9.67 -7.30 -16.55
CA ALA A 6 8.38 -6.76 -16.96
C ALA A 6 7.36 -7.84 -17.33
N LYS A 7 7.84 -8.99 -17.83
CA LYS A 7 6.99 -10.15 -18.18
C LYS A 7 6.40 -10.89 -16.97
N HIS A 8 6.94 -10.63 -15.79
CA HIS A 8 6.61 -11.34 -14.56
C HIS A 8 5.91 -10.44 -13.52
N LEU A 9 5.58 -9.20 -13.90
CA LEU A 9 4.82 -8.28 -13.08
C LEU A 9 3.37 -8.75 -12.94
N ILE A 10 2.87 -8.73 -11.71
CA ILE A 10 1.46 -8.95 -11.42
C ILE A 10 0.82 -7.63 -10.96
N ARG A 11 -0.46 -7.46 -11.27
CA ARG A 11 -1.25 -6.34 -10.75
C ARG A 11 -1.80 -6.69 -9.38
N ILE A 12 -1.53 -5.82 -8.41
CA ILE A 12 -2.08 -5.93 -7.05
C ILE A 12 -3.13 -4.84 -6.82
N GLN A 13 -3.81 -4.90 -5.68
CA GLN A 13 -4.80 -3.90 -5.28
C GLN A 13 -4.21 -2.48 -5.35
N GLY A 14 -5.03 -1.52 -5.78
CA GLY A 14 -4.58 -0.14 -6.03
C GLY A 14 -3.94 0.07 -7.40
N ASN A 15 -4.11 -0.86 -8.34
CA ASN A 15 -3.59 -0.77 -9.72
C ASN A 15 -2.05 -0.61 -9.76
N ARG A 16 -1.37 -1.25 -8.80
CA ARG A 16 0.10 -1.25 -8.70
C ARG A 16 0.68 -2.50 -9.32
N GLU A 17 1.90 -2.37 -9.83
CA GLU A 17 2.66 -3.48 -10.38
C GLU A 17 3.65 -4.00 -9.34
N TYR A 18 3.61 -5.31 -9.13
CA TYR A 18 4.41 -6.01 -8.15
C TYR A 18 5.15 -7.16 -8.82
N LEU A 19 6.46 -7.25 -8.57
CA LEU A 19 7.24 -8.41 -8.96
C LEU A 19 7.27 -9.41 -7.78
N PRO A 20 6.71 -10.62 -7.91
CA PRO A 20 6.72 -11.62 -6.85
C PRO A 20 8.12 -12.02 -6.40
N VAL A 21 8.28 -12.35 -5.12
CA VAL A 21 9.58 -12.78 -4.56
C VAL A 21 10.20 -13.96 -5.33
N ALA A 22 9.38 -14.92 -5.76
CA ALA A 22 9.84 -16.03 -6.60
C ALA A 22 10.53 -15.55 -7.90
N GLN A 23 9.97 -14.53 -8.53
CA GLN A 23 10.48 -13.96 -9.78
C GLN A 23 11.74 -13.12 -9.53
N ARG A 24 11.83 -12.45 -8.38
CA ARG A 24 13.05 -11.78 -7.93
C ARG A 24 14.19 -12.77 -7.66
N LEU A 25 13.89 -13.96 -7.13
CA LEU A 25 14.89 -15.00 -6.90
C LEU A 25 15.44 -15.56 -8.22
N VAL A 26 14.58 -15.78 -9.23
CA VAL A 26 15.04 -16.17 -10.57
C VAL A 26 15.97 -15.10 -11.15
N TRP A 27 15.54 -13.84 -11.13
CA TRP A 27 16.36 -12.73 -11.60
C TRP A 27 17.70 -12.63 -10.86
N PHE A 28 17.65 -12.70 -9.53
CA PHE A 28 18.84 -12.66 -8.68
C PHE A 28 19.82 -13.78 -9.01
N ARG A 29 19.33 -15.01 -9.20
CA ARG A 29 20.17 -16.16 -9.53
C ARG A 29 20.76 -16.09 -10.94
N GLU A 30 20.05 -15.51 -11.90
CA GLU A 30 20.59 -15.28 -13.24
C GLU A 30 21.66 -14.18 -13.25
N ALA A 31 21.47 -13.10 -12.46
CA ALA A 31 22.41 -11.99 -12.41
C ALA A 31 23.64 -12.28 -11.54
N HIS A 32 23.45 -12.99 -10.43
CA HIS A 32 24.45 -13.25 -9.40
C HIS A 32 24.35 -14.70 -8.89
N PRO A 33 24.85 -15.68 -9.67
CA PRO A 33 24.73 -17.11 -9.33
C PRO A 33 25.42 -17.46 -8.00
N ASP A 34 26.57 -16.83 -7.73
CA ASP A 34 27.43 -17.13 -6.58
C ASP A 34 27.09 -16.33 -5.31
N TRP A 35 26.08 -15.46 -5.36
CA TRP A 35 25.68 -14.67 -4.19
C TRP A 35 24.78 -15.48 -3.23
N GLY A 36 24.92 -15.24 -1.94
CA GLY A 36 24.17 -15.89 -0.88
C GLY A 36 22.96 -15.08 -0.43
N ILE A 37 21.95 -15.78 0.08
CA ILE A 37 20.87 -15.20 0.90
C ILE A 37 20.82 -16.00 2.19
N GLU A 38 20.97 -15.32 3.32
CA GLU A 38 20.84 -15.91 4.66
C GLU A 38 19.63 -15.33 5.36
N THR A 39 18.78 -16.19 5.92
CA THR A 39 17.65 -15.79 6.75
C THR A 39 17.90 -16.13 8.21
N LYS A 40 17.37 -15.31 9.11
CA LYS A 40 17.45 -15.53 10.54
C LYS A 40 16.14 -15.14 11.22
N ILE A 41 15.68 -15.99 12.13
CA ILE A 41 14.61 -15.67 13.07
C ILE A 41 15.17 -14.70 14.11
N GLU A 42 14.62 -13.48 14.17
CA GLU A 42 14.98 -12.51 15.20
C GLU A 42 14.01 -12.58 16.39
N VAL A 43 12.72 -12.80 16.12
CA VAL A 43 11.69 -12.99 17.14
C VAL A 43 10.69 -14.03 16.64
N LEU A 44 10.38 -15.01 17.48
CA LEU A 44 9.27 -15.94 17.27
C LEU A 44 8.51 -16.09 18.59
N ASP A 45 7.28 -15.59 18.61
CA ASP A 45 6.36 -15.75 19.71
C ASP A 45 5.08 -16.40 19.17
N ILE A 46 4.92 -17.69 19.46
CA ILE A 46 3.80 -18.50 18.96
C ILE A 46 2.50 -18.11 19.67
N ASP A 47 2.56 -17.81 20.97
CA ASP A 47 1.40 -17.47 21.78
C ASP A 47 0.85 -16.08 21.41
N ALA A 48 1.75 -15.11 21.16
CA ALA A 48 1.37 -13.79 20.65
C ALA A 48 1.06 -13.79 19.15
N GLY A 49 1.39 -14.88 18.43
CA GLY A 49 1.25 -14.98 16.98
C GLY A 49 2.10 -13.94 16.24
N LEU A 50 3.38 -13.81 16.61
CA LEU A 50 4.32 -12.83 16.07
C LEU A 50 5.56 -13.52 15.52
N ALA A 51 5.96 -13.16 14.31
CA ALA A 51 7.23 -13.58 13.71
C ALA A 51 7.98 -12.39 13.13
N VAL A 52 9.28 -12.32 13.42
CA VAL A 52 10.20 -11.33 12.85
C VAL A 52 11.40 -12.06 12.27
N PHE A 53 11.61 -11.89 10.98
CA PHE A 53 12.74 -12.45 10.26
C PHE A 53 13.63 -11.34 9.70
N SER A 54 14.93 -11.59 9.68
CA SER A 54 15.88 -10.82 8.89
C SER A 54 16.39 -11.66 7.72
N ALA A 55 16.71 -10.99 6.61
CA ALA A 55 17.35 -11.59 5.44
C ALA A 55 18.54 -10.74 5.03
N THR A 56 19.68 -11.39 4.77
CA THR A 56 20.94 -10.75 4.37
C THR A 56 21.36 -11.30 3.02
N VAL A 57 21.59 -10.41 2.05
CA VAL A 57 22.17 -10.75 0.75
C VAL A 57 23.66 -10.53 0.81
N ILE A 58 24.44 -11.54 0.42
CA ILE A 58 25.90 -11.58 0.54
C ILE A 58 26.49 -11.85 -0.84
N ASN A 59 27.52 -11.13 -1.24
CA ASN A 59 28.20 -11.40 -2.52
C ASN A 59 29.21 -12.55 -2.43
N GLU A 60 29.77 -12.94 -3.57
CA GLU A 60 30.80 -13.99 -3.68
C GLU A 60 32.05 -13.77 -2.82
N SER A 61 32.36 -12.51 -2.48
CA SER A 61 33.50 -12.14 -1.63
C SER A 61 33.14 -12.10 -0.13
N GLY A 62 31.91 -12.45 0.25
CA GLY A 62 31.43 -12.38 1.63
C GLY A 62 30.98 -10.98 2.09
N LYS A 63 30.89 -10.00 1.18
CA LYS A 63 30.40 -8.64 1.49
C LYS A 63 28.88 -8.64 1.57
N ILE A 64 28.34 -8.04 2.62
CA ILE A 64 26.90 -7.79 2.76
C ILE A 64 26.47 -6.71 1.76
N MET A 65 25.54 -7.07 0.89
CA MET A 65 24.99 -6.20 -0.17
C MET A 65 23.71 -5.50 0.29
N ALA A 66 22.85 -6.24 0.99
CA ALA A 66 21.67 -5.67 1.64
C ALA A 66 21.27 -6.51 2.85
N ARG A 67 20.57 -5.88 3.79
CA ARG A 67 19.89 -6.55 4.89
C ARG A 67 18.54 -5.92 5.11
N ALA A 68 17.51 -6.73 5.29
CA ALA A 68 16.16 -6.27 5.59
C ALA A 68 15.52 -7.13 6.68
N THR A 69 14.51 -6.56 7.34
CA THR A 69 13.72 -7.23 8.36
C THR A 69 12.24 -7.12 8.00
N LYS A 70 11.48 -8.17 8.26
CA LYS A 70 10.01 -8.17 8.14
C LYS A 70 9.41 -8.77 9.39
N MET A 71 8.39 -8.09 9.89
CA MET A 71 7.50 -8.57 10.92
C MET A 71 6.18 -8.99 10.27
N GLU A 72 5.59 -10.07 10.76
CA GLU A 72 4.23 -10.47 10.44
C GLU A 72 3.52 -11.04 11.68
N THR A 73 2.19 -11.01 11.66
CA THR A 73 1.37 -11.50 12.78
C THR A 73 0.28 -12.46 12.32
N ALA A 74 -0.12 -13.38 13.19
CA ALA A 74 -1.19 -14.34 12.96
C ALA A 74 -2.54 -13.69 12.63
N ARG A 75 -2.76 -12.44 13.08
CA ARG A 75 -3.96 -11.64 12.75
C ARG A 75 -3.98 -11.20 11.29
N GLY A 76 -2.81 -10.96 10.69
CA GLY A 76 -2.69 -10.59 9.29
C GLY A 76 -2.79 -11.81 8.38
N PHE A 77 -2.05 -12.86 8.72
CA PHE A 77 -1.95 -14.09 7.92
C PHE A 77 -1.87 -15.33 8.82
N PRO A 78 -2.61 -16.41 8.54
CA PRO A 78 -2.45 -17.68 9.24
C PRO A 78 -1.03 -18.27 9.09
N ASP A 79 -0.41 -18.07 7.93
CA ASP A 79 0.96 -18.46 7.55
C ASP A 79 1.98 -17.34 7.86
N TYR A 80 1.84 -16.68 9.01
CA TYR A 80 2.65 -15.48 9.35
C TYR A 80 4.15 -15.75 9.44
N ILE A 81 4.57 -16.97 9.80
CA ILE A 81 6.00 -17.33 9.91
C ILE A 81 6.63 -17.34 8.52
N GLU A 82 6.04 -18.07 7.58
CA GLU A 82 6.49 -18.19 6.19
C GLU A 82 6.39 -16.85 5.46
N LYS A 83 5.34 -16.07 5.76
CA LYS A 83 5.17 -14.71 5.21
C LYS A 83 6.22 -13.74 5.73
N ALA A 84 6.57 -13.81 7.01
CA ALA A 84 7.63 -12.97 7.57
C ALA A 84 8.98 -13.29 6.91
N GLU A 85 9.34 -14.57 6.78
CA GLU A 85 10.59 -14.98 6.12
C GLU A 85 10.63 -14.57 4.66
N THR A 86 9.61 -14.95 3.88
CA THR A 86 9.52 -14.63 2.45
C THR A 86 9.51 -13.11 2.22
N GLY A 87 8.82 -12.36 3.09
CA GLY A 87 8.81 -10.91 3.04
C GLY A 87 10.17 -10.28 3.36
N ALA A 88 10.93 -10.83 4.31
CA ALA A 88 12.29 -10.37 4.61
C ALA A 88 13.21 -10.56 3.39
N ILE A 89 13.14 -11.73 2.73
CA ILE A 89 13.87 -12.00 1.48
C ILE A 89 13.46 -10.99 0.40
N GLY A 90 12.16 -10.79 0.19
CA GLY A 90 11.63 -9.85 -0.79
C GLY A 90 12.14 -8.42 -0.59
N ARG A 91 12.18 -7.95 0.67
CA ARG A 91 12.72 -6.63 1.02
C ARG A 91 14.22 -6.53 0.78
N ALA A 92 15.00 -7.55 1.18
CA ALA A 92 16.45 -7.54 0.98
C ALA A 92 16.81 -7.54 -0.51
N LEU A 93 16.08 -8.32 -1.32
CA LEU A 93 16.22 -8.31 -2.78
C LEU A 93 15.82 -6.98 -3.41
N ALA A 94 14.75 -6.33 -2.93
CA ALA A 94 14.35 -5.00 -3.38
C ALA A 94 15.45 -3.96 -3.13
N LEU A 95 16.09 -4.00 -1.95
CA LEU A 95 17.23 -3.13 -1.62
C LEU A 95 18.44 -3.37 -2.53
N CYS A 96 18.63 -4.60 -3.02
CA CYS A 96 19.65 -4.95 -4.02
C CYS A 96 19.25 -4.57 -5.46
N GLY A 97 18.08 -3.96 -5.69
CA GLY A 97 17.59 -3.59 -7.02
C GLY A 97 16.76 -4.67 -7.73
N PHE A 98 16.53 -5.82 -7.08
CA PHE A 98 15.67 -6.89 -7.59
C PHE A 98 14.23 -6.70 -7.13
N GLY A 99 13.53 -5.70 -7.68
CA GLY A 99 12.14 -5.39 -7.31
C GLY A 99 11.51 -4.33 -8.22
N THR A 100 10.30 -3.89 -7.87
CA THR A 100 9.66 -2.74 -8.52
C THR A 100 9.96 -1.46 -7.75
N GLN A 101 10.01 -0.31 -8.43
CA GLN A 101 10.19 1.00 -7.79
C GLN A 101 9.09 1.31 -6.76
N PHE A 102 7.90 0.70 -6.93
CA PHE A 102 6.74 0.82 -6.06
C PHE A 102 6.44 -0.51 -5.36
N ALA A 103 7.47 -1.18 -4.86
CA ALA A 103 7.32 -2.40 -4.09
C ALA A 103 6.49 -2.10 -2.82
N PRO A 104 5.34 -2.78 -2.60
CA PRO A 104 4.45 -2.50 -1.46
C PRO A 104 5.15 -2.71 -0.11
N GLU A 105 6.19 -3.56 -0.05
CA GLU A 105 7.02 -3.75 1.14
C GLU A 105 8.02 -2.62 1.45
N LEU A 106 8.20 -1.68 0.53
CA LEU A 106 8.98 -0.44 0.71
C LEU A 106 8.08 0.80 0.76
N GLU A 107 6.78 0.64 0.52
CA GLU A 107 5.84 1.74 0.48
C GLU A 107 5.45 2.18 1.89
N GLU A 108 6.04 3.29 2.32
CA GLU A 108 5.57 4.08 3.45
C GLU A 108 4.24 4.71 3.05
N GLY A 109 3.13 4.35 3.70
CA GLY A 109 1.82 4.96 3.46
C GLY A 109 1.78 6.46 3.81
N GLU A 110 0.75 6.94 4.52
CA GLU A 110 0.66 8.38 4.87
C GLU A 110 1.73 8.87 5.87
N ARG A 111 2.59 7.99 6.40
CA ARG A 111 3.65 8.33 7.37
C ARG A 111 5.01 8.18 6.71
N ILE A 112 5.41 9.22 5.98
CA ILE A 112 6.75 9.37 5.38
C ILE A 112 7.74 9.69 6.50
N VAL A 113 8.78 8.88 6.65
CA VAL A 113 9.77 9.02 7.73
C VAL A 113 10.83 10.09 7.41
N ASP A 114 11.10 10.32 6.11
CA ASP A 114 12.21 11.16 5.63
C ASP A 114 11.91 12.68 5.55
N SER A 115 10.73 13.13 6.00
CA SER A 115 10.45 14.58 6.05
C SER A 115 10.95 15.17 7.38
N PRO A 116 11.95 16.07 7.38
CA PRO A 116 12.34 16.79 8.60
C PRO A 116 11.14 17.61 9.08
N HIS A 117 10.47 17.13 10.12
CA HIS A 117 9.45 17.90 10.80
C HIS A 117 10.18 18.90 11.72
N PRO A 118 9.93 20.22 11.59
CA PRO A 118 10.50 21.18 12.52
C PRO A 118 9.96 20.87 13.93
N VAL A 119 10.79 20.23 14.76
CA VAL A 119 10.55 20.14 16.20
C VAL A 119 10.56 21.56 16.75
N GLY A 120 9.44 21.94 17.38
CA GLY A 120 9.11 23.27 17.86
C GLY A 120 10.32 24.15 18.22
N GLY A 121 10.64 25.06 17.31
CA GLY A 121 11.59 26.15 17.52
C GLY A 121 10.93 27.42 17.02
N ARG A 122 10.82 28.41 17.91
CA ARG A 122 10.37 29.79 17.61
C ARG A 122 10.90 30.28 16.25
N PRO A 123 10.12 31.02 15.45
CA PRO A 123 10.59 31.53 14.17
C PRO A 123 11.83 32.41 14.38
N VAL A 124 13.00 31.90 13.98
CA VAL A 124 14.21 32.71 13.89
C VAL A 124 14.06 33.54 12.62
N ALA A 125 14.04 34.86 12.80
CA ALA A 125 13.92 35.83 11.72
C ALA A 125 14.96 35.54 10.63
N SER A 126 14.47 35.34 9.40
CA SER A 126 15.28 35.09 8.22
C SER A 126 16.15 36.33 7.93
N GLY A 127 17.44 36.22 8.23
CA GLY A 127 18.46 37.17 7.84
C GLY A 127 18.72 37.06 6.33
N ARG A 128 18.64 38.20 5.65
CA ARG A 128 18.81 38.39 4.21
C ARG A 128 20.09 37.72 3.70
N ILE A 129 19.95 36.81 2.74
CA ILE A 129 21.07 36.29 1.94
C ILE A 129 21.20 37.18 0.69
N GLY A 130 22.40 37.75 0.55
CA GLY A 130 22.80 38.58 -0.58
C GLY A 130 22.89 37.80 -1.90
N THR A 131 22.72 38.57 -2.97
CA THR A 131 22.66 38.22 -4.38
C THR A 131 23.93 37.60 -4.96
N ALA A 132 23.78 36.60 -5.83
CA ALA A 132 24.60 36.44 -7.03
C ALA A 132 23.81 35.70 -8.13
N ALA A 133 23.69 36.35 -9.29
CA ALA A 133 23.07 35.85 -10.52
C ALA A 133 23.90 34.69 -11.12
N THR A 134 23.35 33.73 -11.86
CA THR A 134 23.01 33.91 -13.29
C THR A 134 22.41 32.64 -13.91
N ALA A 135 21.67 32.89 -15.00
CA ALA A 135 21.41 32.06 -16.17
C ALA A 135 20.33 30.96 -16.10
N ALA A 136 19.35 31.18 -16.98
CA ALA A 136 18.14 30.41 -17.20
C ALA A 136 18.37 29.23 -18.17
N HIS A 137 17.60 28.17 -17.97
CA HIS A 137 17.02 27.45 -19.10
C HIS A 137 15.58 27.02 -18.78
N LYS A 138 14.67 27.46 -19.63
CA LYS A 138 13.23 27.17 -19.60
C LYS A 138 12.98 25.81 -20.24
N ILE A 139 12.07 25.02 -19.68
CA ILE A 139 10.97 24.38 -20.44
C ILE A 139 9.75 24.33 -19.50
N ALA A 140 8.61 24.77 -20.02
CA ALA A 140 7.32 24.90 -19.33
C ALA A 140 6.55 23.58 -19.28
N PRO A 141 5.66 23.37 -18.30
CA PRO A 141 4.49 22.55 -18.49
C PRO A 141 3.23 23.41 -18.64
N ALA A 142 2.43 23.00 -19.61
CA ALA A 142 1.18 23.58 -20.03
C ALA A 142 0.10 23.52 -18.95
N ALA A 143 -0.72 24.57 -18.92
CA ALA A 143 -1.97 24.62 -18.20
C ALA A 143 -2.96 23.57 -18.71
N VAL A 144 -3.60 22.82 -17.82
CA VAL A 144 -4.93 22.26 -18.09
C VAL A 144 -5.82 22.49 -16.88
N ARG A 145 -6.96 23.10 -17.19
CA ARG A 145 -8.02 23.58 -16.31
C ARG A 145 -8.74 22.42 -15.61
N GLY A 146 -9.26 22.73 -14.43
CA GLY A 146 -10.22 21.89 -13.73
C GLY A 146 -11.46 21.62 -14.57
N GLY A 147 -12.02 20.43 -14.35
CA GLY A 147 -13.30 20.00 -14.87
C GLY A 147 -13.90 19.01 -13.89
N GLU A 148 -14.99 19.41 -13.25
CA GLU A 148 -15.82 18.59 -12.37
C GLU A 148 -16.61 17.52 -13.15
N ALA A 149 -16.86 16.41 -12.44
CA ALA A 149 -17.97 15.48 -12.57
C ALA A 149 -18.14 14.66 -13.88
N ARG A 150 -18.23 13.33 -13.72
CA ARG A 150 -19.49 12.55 -13.84
C ARG A 150 -19.26 11.03 -13.64
N MET A 151 -20.30 10.39 -13.14
CA MET A 151 -20.43 8.97 -12.80
C MET A 151 -20.83 8.08 -13.99
N ALA A 152 -20.83 6.76 -13.70
CA ALA A 152 -21.52 5.62 -14.36
C ALA A 152 -20.66 4.87 -15.40
N ALA A 153 -20.67 3.54 -15.53
CA ALA A 153 -21.28 2.41 -14.81
C ALA A 153 -20.60 1.12 -15.33
N GLY A 154 -20.75 -0.02 -14.63
CA GLY A 154 -20.45 -1.33 -15.23
C GLY A 154 -20.25 -2.48 -14.24
N SER A 155 -21.29 -3.29 -14.07
CA SER A 155 -21.25 -4.69 -13.61
C SER A 155 -22.08 -5.51 -14.63
N PRO A 156 -21.88 -6.83 -14.81
CA PRO A 156 -22.64 -7.77 -13.97
C PRO A 156 -22.02 -9.17 -13.73
N GLY A 157 -22.52 -9.88 -12.71
CA GLY A 157 -22.52 -11.34 -12.66
C GLY A 157 -22.74 -11.97 -11.28
N GLY A 158 -23.90 -12.60 -11.05
CA GLY A 158 -24.11 -13.61 -9.99
C GLY A 158 -25.32 -13.34 -9.08
N GLY A 159 -26.36 -14.17 -9.19
CA GLY A 159 -27.68 -13.98 -8.56
C GLY A 159 -27.72 -14.00 -7.04
N GLY A 160 -28.58 -13.16 -6.49
CA GLY A 160 -28.95 -13.04 -5.08
C GLY A 160 -29.98 -11.92 -5.00
N GLU A 161 -31.01 -12.11 -4.17
CA GLU A 161 -32.13 -11.18 -4.01
C GLU A 161 -31.65 -9.72 -3.98
N SER A 162 -32.29 -8.85 -4.76
CA SER A 162 -31.86 -7.46 -4.89
C SER A 162 -31.99 -6.73 -3.55
N LEU A 163 -30.90 -6.67 -2.79
CA LEU A 163 -30.81 -5.92 -1.54
C LEU A 163 -30.85 -4.43 -1.86
N VAL A 164 -32.05 -3.85 -1.83
CA VAL A 164 -32.29 -2.45 -2.19
C VAL A 164 -32.52 -1.58 -0.97
N CYS A 165 -32.20 -0.30 -1.11
CA CYS A 165 -32.53 0.72 -0.12
C CYS A 165 -34.05 0.79 0.12
N SER A 166 -34.44 0.77 1.39
CA SER A 166 -35.82 0.79 1.89
C SER A 166 -36.43 2.19 2.02
N GLU A 167 -35.66 3.26 1.76
CA GLU A 167 -36.20 4.62 1.77
C GLU A 167 -37.07 4.86 0.52
N ALA A 168 -38.24 5.46 0.73
CA ALA A 168 -39.13 5.84 -0.37
C ALA A 168 -38.35 6.71 -1.37
N GLU A 169 -38.47 6.38 -2.67
CA GLU A 169 -37.79 7.03 -3.80
C GLU A 169 -36.29 6.74 -3.98
N CYS A 170 -35.61 5.99 -3.09
CA CYS A 170 -34.19 5.68 -3.29
C CYS A 170 -33.97 4.48 -4.22
N GLY A 171 -34.53 3.32 -3.87
CA GLY A 171 -34.47 2.09 -4.69
C GLY A 171 -33.06 1.59 -5.07
N ARG A 172 -31.99 2.14 -4.50
CA ARG A 172 -30.61 1.81 -4.91
C ARG A 172 -30.21 0.42 -4.47
N SER A 173 -29.59 -0.35 -5.36
CA SER A 173 -28.96 -1.62 -5.05
C SER A 173 -27.79 -1.42 -4.08
N MET A 174 -27.74 -2.26 -3.06
CA MET A 174 -26.71 -2.27 -2.03
C MET A 174 -25.96 -3.61 -2.06
N THR A 175 -24.70 -3.60 -1.65
CA THR A 175 -23.97 -4.86 -1.40
C THR A 175 -24.44 -5.48 -0.09
N GLN A 176 -24.24 -6.79 0.08
CA GLN A 176 -24.63 -7.50 1.30
C GLN A 176 -24.03 -6.87 2.57
N GLY A 177 -22.75 -6.48 2.55
CA GLY A 177 -22.11 -5.81 3.69
C GLY A 177 -22.72 -4.43 4.00
N GLN A 178 -23.18 -3.69 2.98
CA GLN A 178 -23.87 -2.41 3.19
C GLN A 178 -25.26 -2.61 3.80
N TYR A 179 -25.96 -3.67 3.37
CA TYR A 179 -27.27 -4.03 3.90
C TYR A 179 -27.18 -4.41 5.38
N GLU A 180 -26.30 -5.35 5.72
CA GLU A 180 -26.11 -5.86 7.08
C GLU A 180 -25.71 -4.74 8.06
N PHE A 181 -24.77 -3.88 7.66
CA PHE A 181 -24.38 -2.73 8.45
C PHE A 181 -25.54 -1.77 8.69
N SER A 182 -26.32 -1.47 7.63
CA SER A 182 -27.43 -0.53 7.76
C SER A 182 -28.55 -1.05 8.64
N VAL A 183 -28.92 -2.33 8.51
CA VAL A 183 -29.93 -2.94 9.38
C VAL A 183 -29.45 -2.93 10.84
N LYS A 184 -28.17 -3.22 11.08
CA LYS A 184 -27.59 -3.20 12.43
C LYS A 184 -27.53 -1.80 13.05
N SER A 185 -27.17 -0.77 12.27
CA SER A 185 -26.95 0.59 12.79
C SER A 185 -28.18 1.49 12.76
N PHE A 186 -29.13 1.25 11.85
CA PHE A 186 -30.30 2.11 11.62
C PHE A 186 -31.63 1.36 11.68
N GLY A 187 -31.63 0.03 11.90
CA GLY A 187 -32.84 -0.80 11.91
C GLY A 187 -33.53 -0.95 10.56
N ARG A 188 -32.97 -0.37 9.49
CA ARG A 188 -33.51 -0.35 8.13
C ARG A 188 -32.39 -0.45 7.10
N ALA A 189 -32.68 -0.99 5.93
CA ALA A 189 -31.73 -1.10 4.83
C ALA A 189 -31.61 0.26 4.10
N LEU A 190 -30.59 1.07 4.43
CA LEU A 190 -30.37 2.41 3.90
C LEU A 190 -29.04 2.47 3.16
N CYS A 191 -29.02 3.06 1.97
CA CYS A 191 -27.77 3.26 1.24
C CYS A 191 -26.88 4.32 1.92
N PRO A 192 -25.57 4.38 1.60
CA PRO A 192 -24.64 5.33 2.23
C PRO A 192 -25.06 6.81 2.12
N GLN A 193 -25.82 7.21 1.08
CA GLN A 193 -26.33 8.57 0.98
C GLN A 193 -27.52 8.82 1.92
N CYS A 194 -28.47 7.90 2.01
CA CYS A 194 -29.60 7.99 2.94
C CYS A 194 -29.15 7.93 4.41
N GLN A 195 -28.11 7.13 4.71
CA GLN A 195 -27.49 7.09 6.04
C GLN A 195 -26.94 8.46 6.45
N LYS A 196 -26.31 9.19 5.52
CA LYS A 196 -25.78 10.54 5.77
C LYS A 196 -26.90 11.56 5.99
N GLN A 197 -27.99 11.47 5.22
CA GLN A 197 -29.16 12.34 5.39
C GLN A 197 -29.81 12.13 6.77
N ARG A 198 -30.01 10.88 7.19
CA ARG A 198 -30.55 10.54 8.52
C ARG A 198 -29.66 10.98 9.67
N LYS A 199 -28.33 10.87 9.52
CA LYS A 199 -27.38 11.37 10.53
C LYS A 199 -27.35 12.90 10.63
N ALA A 200 -27.75 13.59 9.57
CA ALA A 200 -27.78 15.05 9.51
C ALA A 200 -29.12 15.64 10.00
N GLU A 201 -30.15 14.81 10.22
CA GLU A 201 -31.44 15.24 10.76
C GLU A 201 -31.41 15.09 12.29
N PRO A 202 -31.29 16.19 13.07
CA PRO A 202 -31.36 16.11 14.52
C PRO A 202 -32.76 15.65 14.92
N ALA A 203 -32.84 14.78 15.92
CA ALA A 203 -34.09 14.25 16.48
C ALA A 203 -35.09 15.39 16.74
N ALA A 204 -36.08 15.52 15.85
CA ALA A 204 -37.23 16.36 16.08
C ALA A 204 -38.04 15.74 17.21
N ALA A 205 -38.20 16.53 18.27
CA ALA A 205 -38.88 16.20 19.50
C ALA A 205 -40.28 15.59 19.29
N ALA A 206 -40.51 14.49 20.00
CA ALA A 206 -41.80 14.12 20.60
C ALA A 206 -41.49 13.41 21.92
#